data_AF-G5AN05-F1
#
_entry.id   AF-G5AN05-F1
#
_cell.length_a   1.000
_cell.length_b   1.000
_cell.length_c   1.000
_cell.angle_alpha   90.00
_cell.angle_beta   90.00
_cell.angle_gamma   90.00
#
_symmetry.space_group_name_H-M   'P 1'
#
loop_
_entity.id
_entity.type
_entity.pdbx_description
1 polymer ?
#
loop_
_entity_poly.entity_id
_entity_poly.type
_entity_poly.pdbx_seq_one_letter_code
_entity_poly.pdbx_strand_id
1 'polypeptide(L)'
;MPGNAMVRGFRVSYKRHVLTMDDLGTLYGQNWLNDQVMNTYGDLVMDTVPEKVLFFNSFFYDKLHTKGYDGVKRWTKNVDIFNKELLLIPIHLEVHWSLIFVDVRQGTITYFDSQRTLNRHCPKHIAKYLQAEAVKKDQLDFPQGWKGSFKMNVARQNNDSDCGTSVLQHCKHLALSQPFSFTQQDMPKLPRPADLQGAVSLQTHCVSLVPQALGPLMARGT
;
A
#
# COMPACT_ATOMS: atom_id res chain seq x y z
N MET A 1 17.80 -29.61 17.61
CA MET A 1 17.61 -29.10 16.23
C MET A 1 18.14 -27.67 16.15
N PRO A 2 19.26 -27.41 15.44
CA PRO A 2 19.92 -26.09 15.39
C PRO A 2 19.19 -25.02 14.54
N GLY A 3 18.11 -25.37 13.83
CA GLY A 3 17.43 -24.50 12.88
C GLY A 3 16.68 -23.29 13.48
N ASN A 4 16.34 -23.32 14.77
CA ASN A 4 15.54 -22.25 15.40
C ASN A 4 16.32 -20.98 15.75
N ALA A 5 17.65 -21.04 15.86
CA ALA A 5 18.46 -19.87 16.22
C ALA A 5 18.66 -18.90 15.04
N MET A 6 18.77 -19.44 13.82
CA MET A 6 18.99 -18.65 12.59
C MET A 6 17.77 -17.81 12.20
N VAL A 7 16.56 -18.25 12.56
CA VAL A 7 15.28 -17.55 12.28
C VAL A 7 15.05 -16.36 13.22
N ARG A 8 15.54 -16.42 14.47
CA ARG A 8 15.31 -15.36 15.49
C ARG A 8 16.10 -14.07 15.25
N GLY A 9 17.08 -14.08 14.35
CA GLY A 9 17.93 -12.92 14.02
C GLY A 9 17.70 -12.33 12.64
N PHE A 10 16.88 -12.96 11.80
CA PHE A 10 16.71 -12.54 10.40
C PHE A 10 16.01 -11.18 10.34
N ARG A 11 16.66 -10.23 9.65
CA ARG A 11 16.16 -8.89 9.41
C ARG A 11 16.62 -8.42 8.04
N VAL A 12 15.71 -7.83 7.27
CA VAL A 12 16.03 -7.15 6.01
C VAL A 12 15.70 -5.68 6.17
N SER A 13 16.68 -4.83 5.92
CA SER A 13 16.48 -3.38 5.95
C SER A 13 16.24 -2.86 4.54
N TYR A 14 15.23 -2.02 4.38
CA TYR A 14 14.95 -1.31 3.13
C TYR A 14 14.51 0.11 3.43
N LYS A 15 15.32 1.10 3.01
CA LYS A 15 15.20 2.49 3.43
C LYS A 15 15.09 2.60 4.96
N ARG A 16 13.94 3.07 5.45
CA ARG A 16 13.63 3.23 6.88
C ARG A 16 12.95 2.02 7.50
N HIS A 17 12.63 1.00 6.70
CA HIS A 17 11.91 -0.18 7.13
C HIS A 17 12.89 -1.29 7.52
N VAL A 18 12.57 -2.00 8.59
CA VAL A 18 13.27 -3.21 9.02
C VAL A 18 12.23 -4.32 9.08
N LEU A 19 12.28 -5.23 8.11
CA LEU A 19 11.40 -6.39 8.02
C LEU A 19 12.01 -7.56 8.77
N THR A 20 11.25 -8.12 9.70
CA THR A 20 11.58 -9.34 10.43
C THR A 20 10.88 -10.55 9.81
N MET A 21 11.20 -11.76 10.31
CA MET A 21 10.44 -12.96 9.94
C MET A 21 8.98 -12.91 10.36
N ASP A 22 8.63 -12.19 11.43
CA ASP A 22 7.25 -12.04 11.85
C ASP A 22 6.47 -11.17 10.85
N ASP A 23 7.10 -10.10 10.35
CA ASP A 23 6.50 -9.24 9.31
C ASP A 23 6.30 -10.02 8.01
N LEU A 24 7.35 -10.69 7.53
CA LEU A 24 7.27 -11.53 6.32
C LEU A 24 6.29 -12.70 6.52
N GLY A 25 6.17 -13.19 7.75
CA GLY A 25 5.20 -14.19 8.19
C GLY A 25 3.76 -13.84 7.81
N THR A 26 3.43 -12.54 7.74
CA THR A 26 2.09 -12.06 7.37
C THR A 26 1.74 -12.29 5.91
N LEU A 27 2.72 -12.48 5.01
CA LEU A 27 2.51 -12.76 3.59
C LEU A 27 2.08 -14.21 3.30
N TYR A 28 2.09 -15.07 4.32
CA TYR A 28 1.85 -16.50 4.17
C TYR A 28 0.43 -16.92 4.54
N GLY A 29 -0.11 -17.87 3.78
CA GLY A 29 -1.38 -18.52 4.11
C GLY A 29 -2.56 -17.54 4.20
N GLN A 30 -3.28 -17.58 5.32
CA GLN A 30 -4.45 -16.71 5.60
C GLN A 30 -4.12 -15.65 6.66
N ASN A 31 -2.84 -15.30 6.82
CA ASN A 31 -2.44 -14.28 7.76
C ASN A 31 -2.83 -12.88 7.25
N TRP A 32 -3.07 -11.97 8.17
CA TRP A 32 -3.39 -10.58 7.83
C TRP A 32 -2.09 -9.78 7.66
N LEU A 33 -1.99 -9.05 6.56
CA LEU A 33 -0.85 -8.17 6.33
C LEU A 33 -0.75 -7.12 7.43
N ASN A 34 0.48 -6.88 7.89
CA ASN A 34 0.75 -5.80 8.81
C ASN A 34 1.18 -4.51 8.08
N ASP A 35 1.31 -3.44 8.86
CA ASP A 35 1.72 -2.13 8.41
C ASP A 35 3.16 -2.10 7.89
N GLN A 36 4.08 -2.89 8.45
CA GLN A 36 5.47 -2.93 7.96
C GLN A 36 5.55 -3.43 6.53
N VAL A 37 4.84 -4.51 6.21
CA VAL A 37 4.75 -5.05 4.85
C VAL A 37 4.09 -4.04 3.92
N MET A 38 2.94 -3.47 4.32
CA MET A 38 2.19 -2.48 3.52
C MET A 38 3.05 -1.24 3.19
N ASN A 39 3.75 -0.69 4.19
CA ASN A 39 4.55 0.52 4.01
C ASN A 39 5.83 0.26 3.22
N THR A 40 6.50 -0.88 3.45
CA THR A 40 7.66 -1.28 2.67
C THR A 40 7.28 -1.46 1.19
N TYR A 41 6.13 -2.07 0.93
CA TYR A 41 5.59 -2.19 -0.42
C TYR A 41 5.34 -0.84 -1.09
N GLY A 42 4.76 0.11 -0.34
CA GLY A 42 4.56 1.47 -0.80
C GLY A 42 5.86 2.16 -1.25
N ASP A 43 6.92 2.02 -0.46
CA ASP A 43 8.24 2.57 -0.79
C ASP A 43 8.84 1.92 -2.06
N LEU A 44 8.56 0.64 -2.31
CA LEU A 44 8.97 -0.07 -3.54
C LEU A 44 8.20 0.39 -4.77
N VAL A 45 6.89 0.61 -4.64
CA VAL A 45 6.06 1.20 -5.70
C VAL A 45 6.59 2.58 -6.08
N MET A 46 6.90 3.42 -5.08
CA MET A 46 7.48 4.74 -5.31
C MET A 46 8.87 4.67 -5.96
N ASP A 47 9.72 3.69 -5.62
CA ASP A 47 11.01 3.53 -6.32
C ASP A 47 10.85 3.04 -7.76
N THR A 48 9.78 2.31 -8.07
CA THR A 48 9.52 1.80 -9.42
C THR A 48 9.01 2.91 -10.35
N VAL A 49 8.18 3.83 -9.84
CA VAL A 49 7.57 4.91 -10.63
C VAL A 49 7.58 6.26 -9.87
N PRO A 50 8.77 6.80 -9.54
CA PRO A 50 8.92 7.90 -8.57
C PRO A 50 8.26 9.20 -9.00
N GLU A 51 8.24 9.51 -10.29
CA GLU A 51 7.59 10.73 -10.80
C GLU A 51 6.06 10.62 -10.85
N LYS A 52 5.55 9.39 -10.96
CA LYS A 52 4.12 9.14 -11.17
C LYS A 52 3.33 9.03 -9.88
N VAL A 53 3.86 8.31 -8.90
CA VAL A 53 3.10 7.86 -7.72
C VAL A 53 3.70 8.45 -6.44
N LEU A 54 2.83 8.97 -5.57
CA LEU A 54 3.12 9.10 -4.15
C LEU A 54 2.29 8.08 -3.37
N PHE A 55 2.96 7.25 -2.59
CA PHE A 55 2.33 6.33 -1.64
C PHE A 55 2.42 6.92 -0.24
N PHE A 56 1.27 7.11 0.41
CA PHE A 56 1.22 7.54 1.81
C PHE A 56 1.41 6.33 2.72
N ASN A 57 2.11 6.51 3.84
CA ASN A 57 2.18 5.42 4.82
C ASN A 57 0.79 5.15 5.45
N SER A 58 0.59 3.94 5.95
CA SER A 58 -0.67 3.44 6.52
C SER A 58 -1.22 4.24 7.69
N PHE A 59 -0.38 5.01 8.38
CA PHE A 59 -0.80 5.84 9.51
C PHE A 59 -1.35 7.20 9.10
N PHE A 60 -1.20 7.59 7.83
CA PHE A 60 -1.62 8.92 7.35
C PHE A 60 -3.10 9.17 7.59
N TYR A 61 -3.96 8.23 7.14
CA TYR A 61 -5.39 8.45 7.19
C TYR A 61 -5.92 8.49 8.62
N ASP A 62 -5.47 7.58 9.49
CA ASP A 62 -5.85 7.60 10.91
C ASP A 62 -5.43 8.92 11.58
N LYS A 63 -4.22 9.41 11.28
CA LYS A 63 -3.76 10.70 11.81
C LYS A 63 -4.59 11.86 11.29
N LEU A 64 -4.91 11.87 10.00
CA LEU A 64 -5.78 12.88 9.38
C LEU A 64 -7.19 12.84 9.99
N HIS A 65 -7.75 11.65 10.19
CA HIS A 65 -9.08 11.46 10.77
C HIS A 65 -9.15 11.95 12.21
N THR A 66 -8.15 11.63 13.02
CA THR A 66 -8.16 11.94 14.47
C THR A 66 -7.67 13.34 14.82
N LYS A 67 -6.75 13.92 14.02
CA LYS A 67 -6.11 15.22 14.31
C LYS A 67 -6.35 16.27 13.24
N GLY A 68 -7.11 15.95 12.19
CA GLY A 68 -7.35 16.85 11.07
C GLY A 68 -6.08 17.19 10.30
N TYR A 69 -6.16 18.23 9.48
CA TYR A 69 -5.06 18.69 8.63
C TYR A 69 -3.80 19.04 9.42
N ASP A 70 -3.95 19.67 10.60
CA ASP A 70 -2.82 20.06 11.44
C ASP A 70 -1.94 18.88 11.88
N GLY A 71 -2.53 17.70 12.06
CA GLY A 71 -1.80 16.48 12.41
C GLY A 71 -0.94 15.93 11.28
N VAL A 72 -1.25 16.28 10.03
CA VAL A 72 -0.60 15.72 8.83
C VAL A 72 0.09 16.76 7.93
N LYS A 73 -0.08 18.05 8.18
CA LYS A 73 0.44 19.15 7.33
C LYS A 73 1.95 19.13 7.06
N ARG A 74 2.75 18.38 7.83
CA ARG A 74 4.21 18.24 7.65
C ARG A 74 4.61 16.97 6.89
N TRP A 75 3.67 16.07 6.61
CA TRP A 75 3.97 14.75 6.02
C TRP A 75 4.45 14.88 4.57
N THR A 76 3.96 15.90 3.87
CA THR A 76 4.27 16.26 2.49
C THR A 76 5.18 17.50 2.41
N LYS A 77 5.95 17.79 3.48
CA LYS A 77 6.82 18.97 3.53
C LYS A 77 7.85 19.03 2.39
N ASN A 78 8.36 17.86 1.98
CA ASN A 78 9.45 17.72 1.02
C ASN A 78 8.96 17.16 -0.34
N VAL A 79 7.65 17.06 -0.56
CA VAL A 79 7.08 16.55 -1.81
C VAL A 79 5.91 17.43 -2.21
N ASP A 80 5.89 17.83 -3.48
CA ASP A 80 4.69 18.43 -4.05
C ASP A 80 3.79 17.32 -4.58
N ILE A 81 2.67 17.09 -3.90
CA ILE A 81 1.72 16.03 -4.26
C ILE A 81 0.93 16.34 -5.52
N PHE A 82 0.87 17.62 -5.91
CA PHE A 82 0.11 18.07 -7.08
C PHE A 82 0.87 17.85 -8.40
N ASN A 83 2.18 17.60 -8.32
CA ASN A 83 3.00 17.20 -9.45
C ASN A 83 2.97 15.68 -9.72
N LYS A 84 2.28 14.90 -8.88
CA LYS A 84 2.13 13.46 -9.07
C LYS A 84 0.91 13.16 -9.92
N GLU A 85 0.92 12.04 -10.61
CA GLU A 85 -0.26 11.56 -11.34
C GLU A 85 -1.25 10.91 -10.37
N LEU A 86 -0.71 10.07 -9.47
CA LEU A 86 -1.50 9.25 -8.57
C LEU A 86 -1.06 9.40 -7.11
N LEU A 87 -2.03 9.53 -6.21
CA LEU A 87 -1.82 9.35 -4.78
C LEU A 87 -2.46 8.03 -4.35
N LEU A 88 -1.67 7.17 -3.72
CA LEU A 88 -2.12 5.90 -3.15
C LEU A 88 -2.10 6.00 -1.63
N ILE A 89 -3.28 5.82 -1.01
CA ILE A 89 -3.46 6.01 0.42
C ILE A 89 -4.07 4.74 1.00
N PRO A 90 -3.26 3.81 1.55
CA PRO A 90 -3.79 2.67 2.27
C PRO A 90 -4.57 3.13 3.49
N ILE A 91 -5.72 2.50 3.72
CA ILE A 91 -6.64 2.80 4.81
C ILE A 91 -6.70 1.55 5.68
N HIS A 92 -6.31 1.68 6.95
CA HIS A 92 -6.46 0.64 7.94
C HIS A 92 -7.53 1.06 8.94
N LEU A 93 -8.69 0.42 8.90
CA LEU A 93 -9.77 0.66 9.86
C LEU A 93 -10.11 -0.65 10.54
N GLU A 94 -10.00 -0.65 11.87
CA GLU A 94 -10.20 -1.82 12.72
C GLU A 94 -9.33 -3.00 12.28
N VAL A 95 -9.93 -3.97 11.59
CA VAL A 95 -9.31 -5.22 11.11
C VAL A 95 -9.32 -5.34 9.59
N HIS A 96 -9.45 -4.22 8.86
CA HIS A 96 -9.63 -4.22 7.42
C HIS A 96 -8.72 -3.23 6.70
N TRP A 97 -8.08 -3.70 5.63
CA TRP A 97 -7.33 -2.89 4.69
C TRP A 97 -8.17 -2.52 3.48
N SER A 98 -8.20 -1.24 3.16
CA SER A 98 -8.78 -0.72 1.92
C SER A 98 -7.86 0.34 1.31
N LEU A 99 -8.21 0.88 0.14
CA LEU A 99 -7.36 1.83 -0.58
C LEU A 99 -8.18 3.04 -1.04
N ILE A 100 -7.66 4.24 -0.78
CA ILE A 100 -8.03 5.42 -1.55
C ILE A 100 -6.99 5.62 -2.66
N PHE A 101 -7.49 5.83 -3.86
CA PHE A 101 -6.74 6.23 -5.03
C PHE A 101 -7.19 7.63 -5.47
N VAL A 102 -6.25 8.56 -5.61
CA VAL A 102 -6.51 9.89 -6.15
C VAL A 102 -5.86 10.00 -7.52
N ASP A 103 -6.66 10.27 -8.56
CA ASP A 103 -6.16 10.74 -9.85
C ASP A 103 -6.07 12.26 -9.78
N VAL A 104 -4.85 12.78 -9.67
CA VAL A 104 -4.60 14.20 -9.46
C VAL A 104 -4.99 15.01 -10.69
N ARG A 105 -4.72 14.48 -11.89
CA ARG A 105 -5.02 15.16 -13.17
C ARG A 105 -6.52 15.22 -13.44
N GLN A 106 -7.25 14.15 -13.13
CA GLN A 106 -8.69 14.09 -13.34
C GLN A 106 -9.51 14.68 -12.18
N GLY A 107 -8.88 14.99 -11.04
CA GLY A 107 -9.58 15.51 -9.87
C GLY A 107 -10.55 14.49 -9.26
N THR A 108 -10.21 13.20 -9.30
CA THR A 108 -11.08 12.12 -8.79
C THR A 108 -10.49 11.41 -7.58
N ILE A 109 -11.36 11.03 -6.64
CA ILE A 109 -11.01 10.26 -5.45
C ILE A 109 -11.83 8.98 -5.47
N THR A 110 -11.17 7.83 -5.64
CA THR A 110 -11.81 6.52 -5.71
C THR A 110 -11.53 5.72 -4.44
N TYR A 111 -12.57 5.21 -3.80
CA TYR A 111 -12.46 4.24 -2.72
C TYR A 111 -12.55 2.81 -3.27
N PHE A 112 -11.55 1.99 -2.95
CA PHE A 112 -11.44 0.58 -3.29
C PHE A 112 -11.52 -0.27 -2.03
N ASP A 113 -12.43 -1.25 -2.07
CA ASP A 113 -12.67 -2.16 -0.96
C ASP A 113 -13.06 -3.54 -1.50
N SER A 114 -12.21 -4.53 -1.25
CA SER A 114 -12.40 -5.91 -1.66
C SER A 114 -13.54 -6.62 -0.92
N GLN A 115 -13.92 -6.16 0.27
CA GLN A 115 -15.12 -6.60 0.98
C GLN A 115 -16.38 -5.87 0.50
N ARG A 116 -16.22 -4.84 -0.36
CA ARG A 116 -17.30 -3.98 -0.88
C ARG A 116 -18.05 -3.23 0.21
N THR A 117 -17.36 -2.86 1.29
CA THR A 117 -17.95 -1.93 2.27
C THR A 117 -18.03 -0.52 1.67
N LEU A 118 -18.93 0.30 2.21
CA LEU A 118 -19.08 1.70 1.80
C LEU A 118 -18.62 2.62 2.91
N ASN A 119 -17.43 3.23 2.76
CA ASN A 119 -17.00 4.31 3.63
C ASN A 119 -17.13 5.66 2.92
N ARG A 120 -18.31 6.29 3.06
CA ARG A 120 -18.59 7.59 2.43
C ARG A 120 -17.85 8.77 3.04
N HIS A 121 -17.25 8.58 4.21
CA HIS A 121 -16.50 9.61 4.91
C HIS A 121 -15.06 9.68 4.41
N CYS A 122 -14.43 8.54 4.11
CA CYS A 122 -13.05 8.46 3.62
C CYS A 122 -12.77 9.42 2.44
N PRO A 123 -13.47 9.36 1.29
CA PRO A 123 -13.22 10.28 0.18
C PRO A 123 -13.42 11.76 0.55
N LYS A 124 -14.39 12.06 1.43
CA LYS A 124 -14.66 13.45 1.88
C LYS A 124 -13.52 14.00 2.75
N HIS A 125 -12.95 13.18 3.62
CA HIS A 125 -11.79 13.57 4.44
C HIS A 125 -10.57 13.84 3.54
N ILE A 126 -10.33 12.98 2.55
CA ILE A 126 -9.24 13.16 1.59
C ILE A 126 -9.46 14.41 0.73
N ALA A 127 -10.67 14.68 0.26
CA ALA A 127 -10.98 15.92 -0.46
C ALA A 127 -10.68 17.17 0.36
N LYS A 128 -11.07 17.19 1.65
CA LYS A 128 -10.77 18.29 2.57
C LYS A 128 -9.26 18.46 2.79
N TYR A 129 -8.52 17.36 2.93
CA TYR A 129 -7.07 17.38 3.04
C TYR A 129 -6.42 18.00 1.79
N LEU A 130 -6.81 17.55 0.59
CA LEU A 130 -6.26 18.03 -0.67
C LEU A 130 -6.53 19.53 -0.87
N GLN A 131 -7.71 20.01 -0.48
CA GLN A 131 -8.03 21.43 -0.51
C GLN A 131 -7.13 22.24 0.44
N ALA A 132 -6.96 21.78 1.68
CA ALA A 132 -6.10 22.46 2.65
C ALA A 132 -4.63 22.45 2.24
N GLU A 133 -4.15 21.34 1.69
CA GLU A 133 -2.78 21.20 1.19
C GLU A 133 -2.52 22.09 -0.03
N ALA A 134 -3.51 22.25 -0.92
CA ALA A 134 -3.40 23.14 -2.08
C ALA A 134 -3.24 24.60 -1.65
N VAL A 135 -4.06 25.05 -0.69
CA VAL A 135 -3.94 26.39 -0.10
C VAL A 135 -2.58 26.58 0.54
N LYS A 136 -2.07 25.59 1.28
CA LYS A 136 -0.75 25.70 1.94
C LYS A 136 0.41 25.78 0.94
N LYS A 137 0.30 25.12 -0.21
CA LYS A 137 1.36 25.07 -1.24
C LYS A 137 1.17 26.13 -2.34
N ASP A 138 0.28 27.10 -2.14
CA ASP A 138 -0.05 28.15 -3.10
C ASP A 138 -0.48 27.61 -4.48
N GLN A 139 -1.12 26.44 -4.49
CA GLN A 139 -1.65 25.80 -5.69
C GLN A 139 -3.08 26.31 -5.97
N LEU A 140 -3.18 27.61 -6.29
CA LEU A 140 -4.45 28.34 -6.41
C LEU A 140 -5.31 27.90 -7.60
N ASP A 141 -4.67 27.41 -8.66
CA ASP A 141 -5.34 26.86 -9.86
C ASP A 141 -5.82 25.42 -9.67
N PHE A 142 -5.48 24.82 -8.52
CA PHE A 142 -5.82 23.44 -8.25
C PHE A 142 -7.34 23.31 -8.04
N PRO A 143 -8.03 22.42 -8.79
CA PRO A 143 -9.48 22.43 -8.89
C PRO A 143 -10.16 22.33 -7.52
N GLN A 144 -11.06 23.28 -7.25
CA GLN A 144 -12.06 23.12 -6.19
C GLN A 144 -13.09 22.09 -6.64
N GLY A 145 -13.54 21.21 -5.73
CA GLY A 145 -14.64 20.27 -6.01
C GLY A 145 -14.24 18.88 -6.50
N TRP A 146 -13.30 18.21 -5.81
CA TRP A 146 -12.96 16.80 -5.99
C TRP A 146 -14.19 15.89 -6.09
N LYS A 147 -14.25 15.06 -7.14
CA LYS A 147 -15.34 14.09 -7.34
C LYS A 147 -15.01 12.79 -6.64
N GLY A 148 -15.74 12.49 -5.56
CA GLY A 148 -15.67 11.20 -4.89
C GLY A 148 -16.42 10.12 -5.67
N SER A 149 -15.78 8.99 -5.93
CA SER A 149 -16.36 7.81 -6.57
C SER A 149 -16.08 6.54 -5.75
N PHE A 150 -16.94 5.54 -5.91
CA PHE A 150 -16.76 4.21 -5.32
C PHE A 150 -16.60 3.22 -6.46
N LYS A 151 -15.51 2.46 -6.46
CA LYS A 151 -15.32 1.42 -7.47
C LYS A 151 -15.81 0.09 -6.91
N MET A 152 -17.09 -0.17 -7.14
CA MET A 152 -17.79 -1.36 -6.64
C MET A 152 -17.60 -2.59 -7.54
N ASN A 153 -17.23 -2.39 -8.81
CA ASN A 153 -16.89 -3.45 -9.77
C ASN A 153 -15.42 -3.86 -9.64
N VAL A 154 -15.01 -4.25 -8.43
CA VAL A 154 -13.73 -4.91 -8.18
C VAL A 154 -13.94 -6.37 -7.81
N ALA A 155 -12.90 -7.17 -8.02
CA ALA A 155 -12.84 -8.54 -7.57
C ALA A 155 -13.13 -8.57 -6.06
N ARG A 156 -14.25 -9.21 -5.69
CA ARG A 156 -14.65 -9.32 -4.28
C ARG A 156 -13.78 -10.39 -3.62
N GLN A 157 -13.29 -10.11 -2.42
CA GLN A 157 -12.64 -11.15 -1.64
C GLN A 157 -13.65 -12.18 -1.14
N ASN A 158 -13.24 -13.44 -1.01
CA ASN A 158 -14.08 -14.53 -0.51
C ASN A 158 -13.66 -15.08 0.87
N ASN A 159 -12.68 -14.44 1.50
CA ASN A 159 -12.18 -14.73 2.85
C ASN A 159 -12.04 -13.42 3.65
N ASP A 160 -11.53 -13.48 4.87
CA ASP A 160 -11.32 -12.34 5.77
C ASP A 160 -9.87 -11.81 5.77
N SER A 161 -8.91 -12.52 5.18
CA SER A 161 -7.48 -12.18 5.25
C SER A 161 -6.92 -11.36 4.08
N ASP A 162 -7.53 -11.45 2.90
CA ASP A 162 -6.88 -11.00 1.66
C ASP A 162 -7.05 -9.51 1.37
N CYS A 163 -7.70 -8.77 2.26
CA CYS A 163 -7.91 -7.34 2.10
C CYS A 163 -6.58 -6.57 1.87
N GLY A 164 -5.54 -6.90 2.65
CA GLY A 164 -4.22 -6.31 2.49
C GLY A 164 -3.58 -6.65 1.14
N THR A 165 -3.62 -7.92 0.73
CA THR A 165 -3.07 -8.38 -0.55
C THR A 165 -3.80 -7.75 -1.74
N SER A 166 -5.12 -7.58 -1.63
CA SER A 166 -5.92 -6.86 -2.62
C SER A 166 -5.46 -5.41 -2.76
N VAL A 167 -5.19 -4.72 -1.66
CA VAL A 167 -4.62 -3.36 -1.68
C VAL A 167 -3.28 -3.33 -2.41
N LEU A 168 -2.36 -4.27 -2.13
CA LEU A 168 -1.07 -4.33 -2.81
C LEU A 168 -1.23 -4.53 -4.33
N GLN A 169 -2.13 -5.42 -4.75
CA GLN A 169 -2.41 -5.68 -6.17
C GLN A 169 -3.02 -4.47 -6.89
N HIS A 170 -3.96 -3.78 -6.27
CA HIS A 170 -4.52 -2.56 -6.85
C HIS A 170 -3.44 -1.48 -7.01
N CYS A 171 -2.58 -1.30 -5.99
CA CYS A 171 -1.45 -0.38 -6.07
C CYS A 171 -0.50 -0.71 -7.23
N LYS A 172 -0.14 -2.00 -7.41
CA LYS A 172 0.68 -2.47 -8.53
C LYS A 172 0.09 -2.08 -9.89
N HIS A 173 -1.18 -2.43 -10.11
CA HIS A 173 -1.84 -2.20 -11.40
C HIS A 173 -1.99 -0.70 -11.69
N LEU A 174 -2.36 0.11 -10.69
CA LEU A 174 -2.42 1.57 -10.83
C LEU A 174 -1.05 2.17 -11.16
N ALA A 175 -0.02 1.77 -10.41
CA ALA A 175 1.35 2.24 -10.61
C ALA A 175 1.88 1.91 -12.02
N LEU A 176 1.63 0.69 -12.50
CA LEU A 176 2.08 0.22 -13.81
C LEU A 176 1.13 0.55 -14.97
N SER A 177 0.05 1.30 -14.74
CA SER A 177 -1.00 1.59 -15.74
C SER A 177 -1.61 0.32 -16.36
N GLN A 178 -1.73 -0.76 -15.58
CA GLN A 178 -2.29 -2.03 -16.04
C GLN A 178 -3.79 -2.12 -15.70
N PRO A 179 -4.59 -2.79 -16.55
CA PRO A 179 -6.00 -3.04 -16.25
C PRO A 179 -6.14 -3.95 -15.03
N PHE A 180 -7.23 -3.82 -14.28
CA PHE A 180 -7.53 -4.74 -13.17
C PHE A 180 -8.02 -6.08 -13.71
N SER A 181 -7.08 -6.93 -14.14
CA SER A 181 -7.35 -8.25 -14.72
C SER A 181 -7.19 -9.40 -13.72
N PHE A 182 -7.10 -9.11 -12.42
CA PHE A 182 -6.92 -10.10 -11.38
C PHE A 182 -8.23 -10.41 -10.65
N THR A 183 -8.32 -11.63 -10.14
CA THR A 183 -9.43 -12.17 -9.36
C THR A 183 -8.94 -12.61 -7.98
N GLN A 184 -9.86 -13.08 -7.15
CA GLN A 184 -9.52 -13.69 -5.87
C GLN A 184 -8.59 -14.91 -6.01
N GLN A 185 -8.67 -15.66 -7.12
CA GLN A 185 -7.78 -16.81 -7.36
C GLN A 185 -6.34 -16.38 -7.64
N ASP A 186 -6.16 -15.14 -8.09
CA ASP A 186 -4.85 -14.56 -8.39
C ASP A 186 -4.21 -13.85 -7.18
N MET A 187 -4.91 -13.79 -6.04
CA MET A 187 -4.35 -13.19 -4.83
C MET A 187 -3.11 -13.99 -4.41
N PRO A 188 -1.91 -13.41 -4.46
CA PRO A 188 -0.73 -14.19 -4.23
C PRO A 188 -0.66 -14.52 -2.74
N LYS A 189 -0.64 -15.81 -2.43
CA LYS A 189 -0.36 -16.33 -1.10
C LYS A 189 0.95 -17.05 -1.18
N LEU A 190 1.91 -16.62 -0.36
CA LEU A 190 3.15 -17.39 -0.26
C LEU A 190 2.82 -18.72 0.43
N PRO A 191 3.29 -19.87 -0.10
CA PRO A 191 3.19 -21.14 0.60
C PRO A 191 3.99 -21.05 1.90
N ARG A 192 3.47 -21.61 3.01
CA ARG A 192 4.12 -21.48 4.32
C ARG A 192 5.58 -21.94 4.26
N PRO A 193 6.49 -21.37 5.05
CA PRO A 193 7.91 -21.76 5.05
C PRO A 193 8.15 -23.26 5.29
N ALA A 194 7.23 -23.97 5.97
CA ALA A 194 7.32 -25.42 6.18
C ALA A 194 7.10 -26.24 4.90
N ASP A 195 6.38 -25.68 3.93
CA ASP A 195 6.06 -26.30 2.63
C ASP A 195 7.10 -25.91 1.55
N LEU A 196 8.03 -25.00 1.88
CA LEU A 196 9.12 -24.53 1.02
C LEU A 196 10.44 -25.10 1.53
N GLN A 197 10.97 -26.12 0.86
CA GLN A 197 12.33 -26.58 1.08
C GLN A 197 13.32 -25.42 0.80
N GLY A 198 13.93 -24.91 1.87
CA GLY A 198 15.11 -24.05 1.81
C GLY A 198 14.83 -22.55 1.60
N ALA A 199 15.53 -21.73 2.38
CA ALA A 199 15.51 -20.26 2.39
C ALA A 199 15.74 -19.58 1.01
N VAL A 200 16.12 -20.34 -0.01
CA VAL A 200 16.33 -19.86 -1.38
C VAL A 200 15.01 -19.57 -2.13
N SER A 201 13.90 -20.23 -1.77
CA SER A 201 12.61 -20.04 -2.48
C SER A 201 11.84 -18.78 -2.05
N LEU A 202 12.09 -18.33 -0.82
CA LEU A 202 11.55 -17.11 -0.22
C LEU A 202 11.91 -15.86 -1.03
N GLN A 203 13.14 -15.85 -1.54
CA GLN A 203 13.73 -14.79 -2.33
C GLN A 203 13.10 -14.69 -3.74
N THR A 204 12.72 -15.82 -4.33
CA THR A 204 12.14 -15.92 -5.69
C THR A 204 10.62 -15.69 -5.69
N HIS A 205 9.90 -16.07 -4.63
CA HIS A 205 8.43 -15.93 -4.58
C HIS A 205 7.97 -14.56 -4.07
N CYS A 206 8.73 -13.88 -3.20
CA CYS A 206 8.50 -12.47 -2.88
C CYS A 206 8.48 -11.57 -4.14
N VAL A 207 9.19 -11.96 -5.21
CA VAL A 207 9.26 -11.26 -6.51
C VAL A 207 7.90 -11.22 -7.25
N SER A 208 6.96 -12.08 -6.92
CA SER A 208 5.62 -12.08 -7.56
C SER A 208 4.70 -10.97 -7.03
N LEU A 209 4.79 -10.69 -5.72
CA LEU A 209 4.04 -9.65 -5.03
C LEU A 209 4.76 -8.31 -5.13
N VAL A 210 6.07 -8.32 -4.92
CA VAL A 210 6.95 -7.15 -4.88
C VAL A 210 7.39 -6.81 -6.29
N PRO A 211 7.37 -5.52 -6.72
CA PRO A 211 8.09 -5.11 -7.93
C PRO A 211 9.48 -5.75 -7.95
N GLN A 212 9.96 -6.17 -9.11
CA GLN A 212 11.24 -6.89 -9.32
C GLN A 212 12.48 -6.20 -8.66
N ALA A 213 12.31 -4.97 -8.15
CA ALA A 213 13.23 -4.17 -7.36
C ALA A 213 13.77 -4.79 -6.05
N LEU A 214 13.14 -5.78 -5.41
CA LEU A 214 13.73 -6.45 -4.22
C LEU A 214 14.72 -7.58 -4.54
N GLY A 215 14.72 -8.11 -5.77
CA GLY A 215 15.64 -9.19 -6.16
C GLY A 215 17.12 -8.90 -5.82
N PRO A 216 17.63 -7.68 -6.09
CA PRO A 216 19.00 -7.29 -5.75
C PRO A 216 19.26 -7.04 -4.25
N LEU A 217 18.23 -6.71 -3.45
CA LEU A 217 18.37 -6.37 -2.02
C LEU A 217 18.50 -7.62 -1.14
N MET A 218 17.80 -8.69 -1.49
CA MET A 218 17.93 -9.98 -0.82
C MET A 218 19.26 -10.69 -1.14
N ALA A 219 19.92 -10.34 -2.27
CA ALA A 219 21.18 -10.94 -2.70
C ALA A 219 22.42 -10.36 -2.01
N ARG A 220 22.27 -9.29 -1.21
CA ARG A 220 23.37 -8.62 -0.49
C ARG A 220 23.43 -8.94 1.00
N GLY A 221 22.68 -9.94 1.44
CA GLY A 221 22.61 -10.39 2.84
C GLY A 221 23.15 -11.81 3.05
N THR A 222 24.38 -12.07 2.62
CA THR A 222 25.20 -13.23 3.04
C THR A 222 26.55 -12.74 3.50
#